data_AF-A0A1F3ZFN4-F1
#
_entry.id   AF-A0A1F3ZFN4-F1
#
_cell.length_a   1.000
_cell.length_b   1.000
_cell.length_c   1.000
_cell.angle_alpha   90.00
_cell.angle_beta   90.00
_cell.angle_gamma   90.00
#
_symmetry.space_group_name_H-M   'P 1'
#
loop_
_entity.id
_entity.type
_entity.pdbx_description
1 polymer ?
#
loop_
_entity_poly.entity_id
_entity_poly.type
_entity_poly.pdbx_seq_one_letter_code
_entity_poly.pdbx_strand_id
1 'polypeptide(L)'
;MRRHDLRGRVALFFAGFGALISLIMAVVLYQSAHDLGQRLIDETLSAELDDYIARRERNPASLPPSTVILQGYVRDTNGAGEVPDYLANLPLGRHDIHLGKLSYRVAILERGGTGYYLLYDTSLQARREQRYAWMLGLMTVAMTLLSALGGIWLSRTVVAPVADLAAKVRHRSPDDWEHPLADDFPVGEVGELARVFDRHLMRMRAFIERERAFSADISHELRTALAVILSSTEVLLDDDKLSDKQKARISRIERAARDMAELGTALLLMAREEHSLAAGGGCVLADVVREVVEKQRHLLAGKPVAVEVQTNPELILSADVGLVEIL
;
A
#
# COMPACT_ATOMS: atom_id res chain seq x y z
N MET A 1 1.70 14.93 13.09
CA MET A 1 0.84 14.30 12.05
C MET A 1 0.87 12.79 12.22
N ARG A 2 -0.25 12.17 12.61
CA ARG A 2 -0.36 10.71 12.79
C ARG A 2 -0.14 10.04 11.43
N ARG A 3 0.95 9.27 11.28
CA ARG A 3 1.13 8.39 10.13
C ARG A 3 -0.01 7.36 10.17
N HIS A 4 -1.04 7.56 9.35
CA HIS A 4 -2.06 6.55 9.15
C HIS A 4 -1.38 5.33 8.52
N ASP A 5 -1.12 4.34 9.37
CA ASP A 5 -0.62 3.01 9.04
C ASP A 5 -1.39 2.49 7.82
N LEU A 6 -0.66 2.01 6.81
CA LEU A 6 -1.22 1.54 5.53
C LEU A 6 -2.37 0.54 5.75
N ARG A 7 -2.27 -0.19 6.87
CA ARG A 7 -3.26 -1.12 7.40
C ARG A 7 -4.65 -0.51 7.61
N GLY A 8 -4.72 0.65 8.25
CA GLY A 8 -5.99 1.33 8.52
C GLY A 8 -6.67 1.82 7.26
N ARG A 9 -5.89 2.22 6.25
CA ARG A 9 -6.43 2.68 4.95
C ARG A 9 -7.03 1.54 4.15
N VAL A 10 -6.35 0.39 4.10
CA VAL A 10 -6.87 -0.79 3.38
C VAL A 10 -8.14 -1.31 4.04
N ALA A 11 -8.15 -1.45 5.37
CA ALA A 11 -9.35 -1.91 6.08
C ALA A 11 -10.54 -0.95 5.89
N LEU A 12 -10.31 0.37 5.97
CA LEU A 12 -11.35 1.38 5.76
C LEU A 12 -11.88 1.37 4.32
N PHE A 13 -11.00 1.19 3.33
CA PHE A 13 -11.40 1.08 1.93
C PHE A 13 -12.29 -0.14 1.69
N PHE A 14 -11.90 -1.32 2.18
CA PHE A 14 -12.71 -2.52 2.06
C PHE A 14 -14.06 -2.37 2.78
N ALA A 15 -14.08 -1.85 4.00
CA ALA A 15 -15.32 -1.59 4.73
C ALA A 15 -16.24 -0.62 3.96
N GLY A 16 -15.69 0.48 3.44
CA GLY A 16 -16.46 1.46 2.65
C GLY A 16 -16.99 0.87 1.34
N PHE A 17 -16.18 0.08 0.64
CA PHE A 17 -16.57 -0.59 -0.60
C PHE A 17 -17.66 -1.64 -0.37
N GLY A 18 -17.51 -2.47 0.66
CA GLY A 18 -18.51 -3.46 1.06
C GLY A 18 -19.83 -2.82 1.50
N ALA A 19 -19.76 -1.72 2.27
CA ALA A 19 -20.94 -0.95 2.65
C ALA A 19 -21.65 -0.37 1.43
N LEU A 20 -20.91 0.22 0.49
CA LEU A 20 -21.47 0.82 -0.72
C LEU A 20 -22.21 -0.22 -1.57
N ILE A 21 -21.56 -1.37 -1.87
CA ILE A 21 -22.18 -2.43 -2.67
C ILE A 21 -23.41 -2.98 -1.96
N SER A 22 -23.32 -3.25 -0.65
CA SER A 22 -24.42 -3.84 0.09
C SER A 22 -25.61 -2.88 0.20
N LEU A 23 -25.36 -1.57 0.34
CA LEU A 23 -26.39 -0.55 0.32
C LEU A 23 -27.08 -0.47 -1.04
N ILE A 24 -26.30 -0.42 -2.13
CA ILE A 24 -26.85 -0.39 -3.49
C ILE A 24 -27.72 -1.64 -3.73
N MET A 25 -27.21 -2.82 -3.38
CA MET A 25 -27.96 -4.08 -3.52
C MET A 25 -29.26 -4.07 -2.70
N ALA A 26 -29.21 -3.61 -1.44
CA ALA A 26 -30.40 -3.52 -0.59
C ALA A 26 -31.45 -2.56 -1.16
N VAL A 27 -31.03 -1.41 -1.68
CA VAL A 27 -31.94 -0.43 -2.31
C VAL A 27 -32.59 -1.02 -3.57
N VAL A 28 -31.80 -1.66 -4.44
CA VAL A 28 -32.31 -2.30 -5.68
C VAL A 28 -33.29 -3.42 -5.35
N LEU A 29 -32.96 -4.29 -4.40
CA LEU A 29 -33.84 -5.38 -3.97
C LEU A 29 -35.14 -4.85 -3.35
N TYR A 30 -35.06 -3.80 -2.52
CA TYR A 30 -36.23 -3.17 -1.93
C TYR A 30 -37.15 -2.56 -3.00
N GLN A 31 -36.59 -1.77 -3.93
CA GLN A 31 -37.37 -1.19 -5.02
C GLN A 31 -37.99 -2.27 -5.90
N SER A 32 -37.22 -3.29 -6.29
CA SER A 32 -37.74 -4.39 -7.11
C SER A 32 -38.87 -5.15 -6.43
N ALA A 33 -38.78 -5.39 -5.11
CA ALA A 33 -39.83 -6.08 -4.36
C ALA A 33 -41.09 -5.23 -4.24
N HIS A 34 -40.94 -3.92 -4.00
CA HIS A 34 -42.04 -2.97 -3.91
C HIS A 34 -42.76 -2.80 -5.25
N ASP A 35 -42.01 -2.59 -6.34
CA ASP A 35 -42.56 -2.43 -7.69
C ASP A 35 -43.30 -3.67 -8.16
N LEU A 36 -42.72 -4.86 -7.94
CA LEU A 36 -43.36 -6.14 -8.26
C LEU A 36 -44.67 -6.29 -7.47
N GLY A 37 -44.64 -5.94 -6.18
CA GLY A 37 -45.80 -5.98 -5.31
C GLY A 37 -46.94 -5.08 -5.79
N GLN A 38 -46.64 -3.83 -6.16
CA GLN A 38 -47.64 -2.90 -6.67
C GLN A 38 -48.22 -3.34 -8.02
N ARG A 39 -47.38 -3.83 -8.94
CA ARG A 39 -47.84 -4.33 -10.24
C ARG A 39 -48.81 -5.50 -10.10
N LEU A 40 -48.51 -6.47 -9.22
CA LEU A 40 -49.38 -7.61 -8.98
C LEU A 40 -50.74 -7.19 -8.39
N ILE A 41 -50.75 -6.22 -7.47
CA ILE A 41 -52.01 -5.68 -6.91
C ILE A 41 -52.83 -5.03 -8.03
N ASP A 42 -52.20 -4.16 -8.83
CA ASP A 42 -52.86 -3.41 -9.88
C ASP A 42 -53.39 -4.32 -11.02
N GLU A 43 -52.65 -5.37 -11.39
CA GLU A 43 -53.10 -6.41 -12.32
C GLU A 43 -54.28 -7.20 -11.76
N THR A 44 -54.21 -7.62 -10.49
CA THR A 44 -55.29 -8.35 -9.82
C THR A 44 -56.56 -7.50 -9.73
N LEU A 45 -56.43 -6.23 -9.34
CA LEU A 45 -57.56 -5.29 -9.28
C LEU A 45 -58.22 -5.12 -10.63
N SER A 46 -57.44 -5.00 -11.71
CA SER A 46 -57.98 -4.81 -13.06
C SER A 46 -58.69 -6.08 -13.55
N ALA A 47 -58.06 -7.25 -13.37
CA ALA A 47 -58.64 -8.52 -13.79
C ALA A 47 -59.95 -8.84 -13.05
N GLU A 48 -60.00 -8.63 -11.73
CA GLU A 48 -61.22 -8.87 -10.95
C GLU A 48 -62.32 -7.85 -11.27
N LEU A 49 -61.95 -6.59 -11.51
CA LEU A 49 -62.90 -5.54 -11.89
C LEU A 49 -63.53 -5.83 -13.27
N ASP A 50 -62.71 -6.22 -14.25
CA ASP A 50 -63.18 -6.57 -15.60
C ASP A 50 -64.11 -7.80 -15.57
N ASP A 51 -63.75 -8.84 -14.81
CA ASP A 51 -64.61 -10.02 -14.66
C ASP A 51 -65.91 -9.67 -13.91
N TYR A 52 -65.84 -8.82 -12.88
CA TYR A 52 -67.04 -8.36 -12.17
C TYR A 52 -68.00 -7.60 -13.09
N ILE A 53 -67.48 -6.67 -13.88
CA ILE A 53 -68.25 -5.91 -14.86
C ILE A 53 -68.90 -6.86 -15.87
N ALA A 54 -68.13 -7.80 -16.44
CA ALA A 54 -68.65 -8.76 -17.42
C ALA A 54 -69.73 -9.69 -16.83
N ARG A 55 -69.61 -10.10 -15.57
CA ARG A 55 -70.64 -10.87 -14.86
C ARG A 55 -71.91 -10.06 -14.68
N ARG A 56 -71.79 -8.78 -14.32
CA ARG A 56 -72.94 -7.90 -14.08
C ARG A 56 -73.65 -7.47 -15.35
N GLU A 57 -72.92 -7.28 -16.46
CA GLU A 57 -73.53 -7.07 -17.79
C GLU A 57 -74.44 -8.24 -18.19
N ARG A 58 -74.11 -9.48 -17.79
CA ARG A 58 -74.95 -10.67 -18.02
C ARG A 58 -76.06 -10.85 -16.99
N ASN A 59 -75.82 -10.45 -15.74
CA ASN A 59 -76.78 -10.56 -14.65
C ASN A 59 -76.71 -9.32 -13.74
N PRO A 60 -77.68 -8.37 -13.83
CA PRO A 60 -77.69 -7.15 -13.04
C PRO A 60 -77.68 -7.37 -11.51
N ALA A 61 -78.09 -8.55 -11.04
CA ALA A 61 -78.10 -8.92 -9.61
C ALA A 61 -76.77 -9.50 -9.11
N SER A 62 -75.71 -9.53 -9.94
CA SER A 62 -74.39 -10.04 -9.53
C SER A 62 -73.78 -9.20 -8.41
N LEU A 63 -73.57 -9.85 -7.27
CA LEU A 63 -72.95 -9.25 -6.10
C LEU A 63 -71.48 -8.93 -6.35
N PRO A 64 -70.97 -7.81 -5.80
CA PRO A 64 -69.56 -7.48 -5.88
C PRO A 64 -68.69 -8.51 -5.15
N PRO A 65 -67.43 -8.69 -5.58
CA PRO A 65 -66.51 -9.60 -4.91
C PRO A 65 -66.28 -9.14 -3.47
N SER A 66 -66.49 -10.05 -2.52
CA SER A 66 -66.26 -9.85 -1.10
C SER A 66 -65.41 -11.00 -0.58
N THR A 67 -64.10 -10.87 -0.74
CA THR A 67 -63.12 -11.82 -0.21
C THR A 67 -62.34 -11.18 0.95
N VAL A 68 -61.46 -11.95 1.58
CA VAL A 68 -60.62 -11.47 2.69
C VAL A 68 -59.74 -10.27 2.30
N ILE A 69 -59.34 -10.19 1.02
CA ILE A 69 -58.42 -9.16 0.52
C ILE A 69 -59.08 -8.17 -0.45
N LEU A 70 -60.25 -8.49 -1.01
CA LEU A 70 -60.96 -7.67 -1.98
C LEU A 70 -62.38 -7.37 -1.52
N GLN A 71 -62.75 -6.10 -1.53
CA GLN A 71 -64.11 -5.67 -1.23
C GLN A 71 -64.62 -4.77 -2.35
N GLY A 72 -65.65 -5.21 -3.05
CA GLY A 72 -66.28 -4.46 -4.13
C GLY A 72 -67.53 -3.73 -3.66
N TYR A 73 -67.78 -2.57 -4.27
CA TYR A 73 -69.00 -1.80 -4.13
C TYR A 73 -69.43 -1.28 -5.50
N VAL A 74 -70.70 -0.91 -5.61
CA VAL A 74 -71.29 -0.46 -6.86
C VAL A 74 -72.28 0.67 -6.62
N ARG A 75 -72.34 1.61 -7.56
CA ARG A 75 -73.29 2.71 -7.58
C ARG A 75 -74.00 2.71 -8.92
N ASP A 76 -75.28 2.35 -8.93
CA ASP A 76 -76.10 2.38 -10.13
C ASP A 76 -76.48 3.81 -10.52
N THR A 77 -76.90 3.98 -11.78
CA THR A 77 -77.31 5.25 -12.42
C THR A 77 -78.38 6.03 -11.66
N ASN A 78 -79.24 5.33 -10.90
CA ASN A 78 -80.30 5.92 -10.07
C ASN A 78 -79.79 6.44 -8.72
N GLY A 79 -78.47 6.39 -8.47
CA GLY A 79 -77.87 6.70 -7.17
C GLY A 79 -78.11 5.62 -6.10
N ALA A 80 -78.71 4.48 -6.47
CA ALA A 80 -78.88 3.33 -5.60
C ALA A 80 -77.58 2.52 -5.53
N GLY A 81 -77.02 2.37 -4.33
CA GLY A 81 -75.81 1.60 -4.08
C GLY A 81 -75.22 1.89 -2.71
N GLU A 82 -74.81 0.85 -1.99
CA GLU A 82 -74.17 0.97 -0.68
C GLU A 82 -72.67 1.30 -0.86
N VAL A 83 -72.33 2.45 -1.44
CA VAL A 83 -70.93 2.91 -1.52
C VAL A 83 -70.65 3.85 -0.34
N PRO A 84 -69.69 3.53 0.53
CA PRO A 84 -69.29 4.44 1.62
C PRO A 84 -68.84 5.83 1.13
N ASP A 85 -69.17 6.87 1.90
CA ASP A 85 -68.89 8.28 1.55
C ASP A 85 -67.41 8.59 1.28
N TYR A 86 -66.50 7.84 1.92
CA TYR A 86 -65.06 8.00 1.73
C TYR A 86 -64.57 7.53 0.35
N LEU A 87 -65.35 6.72 -0.37
CA LEU A 87 -65.07 6.26 -1.73
C LEU A 87 -65.80 7.11 -2.77
N ALA A 88 -67.00 7.61 -2.44
CA ALA A 88 -67.85 8.36 -3.35
C ALA A 88 -67.22 9.67 -3.84
N ASN A 89 -66.30 10.25 -3.05
CA ASN A 89 -65.64 11.52 -3.34
C ASN A 89 -64.28 11.38 -4.05
N LEU A 90 -63.83 10.15 -4.33
CA LEU A 90 -62.55 9.92 -5.01
C LEU A 90 -62.71 10.03 -6.54
N PRO A 91 -61.72 10.58 -7.25
CA PRO A 91 -61.75 10.62 -8.70
C PRO A 91 -61.64 9.21 -9.31
N LEU A 92 -61.98 9.11 -10.59
CA LEU A 92 -61.81 7.87 -11.36
C LEU A 92 -60.32 7.53 -11.46
N GLY A 93 -59.98 6.24 -11.32
CA GLY A 93 -58.60 5.78 -11.34
C GLY A 93 -58.25 4.93 -10.11
N ARG A 94 -56.94 4.84 -9.85
CA ARG A 94 -56.41 4.07 -8.71
C ARG A 94 -55.93 5.01 -7.62
N HIS A 95 -56.34 4.73 -6.38
CA HIS A 95 -56.06 5.57 -5.22
C HIS A 95 -55.62 4.74 -4.02
N ASP A 96 -54.64 5.23 -3.27
CA ASP A 96 -54.27 4.66 -1.98
C ASP A 96 -55.02 5.38 -0.87
N ILE A 97 -55.78 4.64 -0.07
CA ILE A 97 -56.51 5.18 1.07
C ILE A 97 -56.03 4.53 2.37
N HIS A 98 -56.03 5.32 3.44
CA HIS A 98 -55.66 4.88 4.78
C HIS A 98 -56.86 5.03 5.70
N LEU A 99 -57.41 3.91 6.15
CA LEU A 99 -58.55 3.84 7.05
C LEU A 99 -58.06 3.34 8.42
N GLY A 100 -57.67 4.28 9.27
CA GLY A 100 -57.09 3.97 10.58
C GLY A 100 -55.77 3.21 10.48
N LYS A 101 -55.77 1.91 10.80
CA LYS A 101 -54.58 1.03 10.73
C LYS A 101 -54.53 0.16 9.47
N LEU A 102 -55.55 0.23 8.63
CA LEU A 102 -55.67 -0.54 7.40
C LEU A 102 -55.36 0.36 6.21
N SER A 103 -54.56 -0.14 5.28
CA SER A 103 -54.25 0.52 4.03
C SER A 103 -54.97 -0.23 2.92
N TYR A 104 -55.63 0.50 2.01
CA TYR A 104 -56.31 -0.07 0.87
C TYR A 104 -55.86 0.58 -0.42
N ARG A 105 -55.68 -0.24 -1.46
CA ARG A 105 -55.57 0.20 -2.85
C ARG A 105 -56.95 0.11 -3.48
N VAL A 106 -57.49 1.24 -3.93
CA VAL A 106 -58.83 1.33 -4.53
C VAL A 106 -58.71 1.50 -6.03
N ALA A 107 -59.48 0.75 -6.80
CA ALA A 107 -59.72 0.99 -8.22
C ALA A 107 -61.17 1.44 -8.43
N ILE A 108 -61.35 2.57 -9.11
CA ILE A 108 -62.65 3.17 -9.42
C ILE A 108 -62.78 3.33 -10.93
N LEU A 109 -63.83 2.72 -11.48
CA LEU A 109 -64.14 2.78 -12.91
C LEU A 109 -65.63 3.06 -13.11
N GLU A 110 -65.97 3.83 -14.13
CA GLU A 110 -67.36 4.06 -14.52
C GLU A 110 -67.61 3.43 -15.90
N ARG A 111 -68.71 2.69 -16.03
CA ARG A 111 -69.10 2.07 -17.30
C ARG A 111 -70.63 2.04 -17.41
N GLY A 112 -71.16 2.64 -18.47
CA GLY A 112 -72.61 2.71 -18.69
C GLY A 112 -73.37 3.56 -17.66
N GLY A 113 -72.70 4.52 -17.01
CA GLY A 113 -73.28 5.34 -15.93
C GLY A 113 -73.35 4.66 -14.55
N THR A 114 -72.86 3.42 -14.44
CA THR A 114 -72.67 2.71 -13.17
C THR A 114 -71.21 2.82 -12.73
N GLY A 115 -70.99 3.25 -11.49
CA GLY A 115 -69.66 3.34 -10.87
C GLY A 115 -69.30 2.04 -10.14
N TYR A 116 -68.16 1.47 -10.46
CA TYR A 116 -67.60 0.27 -9.86
C TYR A 116 -66.41 0.62 -8.98
N TYR A 117 -66.43 0.17 -7.73
CA TYR A 117 -65.40 0.44 -6.73
C TYR A 117 -64.85 -0.89 -6.23
N LEU A 118 -63.53 -1.06 -6.24
CA LEU A 118 -62.89 -2.27 -5.73
C LEU A 118 -61.74 -1.89 -4.81
N LEU A 119 -61.77 -2.38 -3.57
CA LEU A 119 -60.75 -2.13 -2.56
C LEU A 119 -59.91 -3.39 -2.37
N TYR A 120 -58.59 -3.25 -2.37
CA TYR A 120 -57.63 -4.29 -2.04
C TYR A 120 -56.95 -3.97 -0.71
N ASP A 121 -57.02 -4.86 0.28
CA ASP A 121 -56.34 -4.70 1.57
C ASP A 121 -54.81 -4.89 1.42
N THR A 122 -54.06 -3.79 1.53
CA THR A 122 -52.59 -3.79 1.45
C THR A 122 -51.92 -3.82 2.83
N SER A 123 -52.67 -3.92 3.92
CA SER A 123 -52.12 -3.86 5.30
C SER A 123 -51.16 -5.02 5.61
N LEU A 124 -51.49 -6.24 5.14
CA LEU A 124 -50.61 -7.40 5.28
C LEU A 124 -49.33 -7.25 4.45
N GLN A 125 -49.43 -6.63 3.27
CA GLN A 125 -48.29 -6.39 2.39
C GLN A 125 -47.37 -5.30 2.95
N ALA A 126 -47.91 -4.20 3.47
CA ALA A 126 -47.13 -3.14 4.12
C ALA A 126 -46.34 -3.67 5.32
N ARG A 127 -46.93 -4.56 6.13
CA ARG A 127 -46.21 -5.22 7.25
C ARG A 127 -45.09 -6.14 6.75
N ARG A 128 -45.32 -6.87 5.64
CA ARG A 128 -44.28 -7.71 5.02
C ARG A 128 -43.14 -6.85 4.51
N GLU A 129 -43.43 -5.78 3.77
CA GLU A 129 -42.43 -4.83 3.26
C GLU A 129 -41.58 -4.24 4.39
N GLN A 130 -42.20 -3.83 5.50
CA GLN A 130 -41.46 -3.32 6.66
C GLN A 130 -40.53 -4.39 7.26
N ARG A 131 -41.00 -5.64 7.38
CA ARG A 131 -40.15 -6.75 7.85
C ARG A 131 -39.00 -7.03 6.88
N TYR A 132 -39.27 -7.01 5.57
CA TYR A 132 -38.25 -7.18 4.54
C TYR A 132 -37.21 -6.04 4.58
N ALA A 133 -37.64 -4.79 4.76
CA ALA A 133 -36.75 -3.64 4.89
C ALA A 133 -35.82 -3.77 6.11
N TRP A 134 -36.35 -4.19 7.26
CA TRP A 134 -35.54 -4.45 8.45
C TRP A 134 -34.54 -5.60 8.24
N MET A 135 -34.96 -6.68 7.58
CA MET A 135 -34.07 -7.80 7.24
C MET A 135 -32.95 -7.36 6.30
N LEU A 136 -33.25 -6.57 5.26
CA LEU A 136 -32.26 -6.01 4.34
C LEU A 136 -31.28 -5.08 5.08
N GLY A 137 -31.79 -4.19 5.94
CA GLY A 137 -30.94 -3.31 6.75
C GLY A 137 -29.97 -4.07 7.66
N LEU A 138 -30.47 -5.12 8.35
CA LEU A 138 -29.63 -6.00 9.17
C LEU A 138 -28.56 -6.72 8.33
N MET A 139 -28.93 -7.20 7.14
CA MET A 139 -28.01 -7.86 6.21
C MET A 139 -26.94 -6.87 5.72
N THR A 140 -27.30 -5.63 5.40
CA THR A 140 -26.36 -4.59 5.01
C THR A 140 -25.33 -4.29 6.09
N VAL A 141 -25.77 -4.17 7.35
CA VAL A 141 -24.85 -4.00 8.48
C VAL A 141 -23.95 -5.22 8.64
N ALA A 142 -24.50 -6.43 8.56
CA ALA A 142 -23.73 -7.67 8.68
C ALA A 142 -22.67 -7.81 7.58
N MET A 143 -23.00 -7.49 6.32
CA MET A 143 -22.06 -7.51 5.19
C MET A 143 -20.98 -6.44 5.31
N THR A 144 -21.34 -5.25 5.79
CA THR A 144 -20.37 -4.18 6.05
C THR A 144 -19.36 -4.63 7.11
N LEU A 145 -19.83 -5.23 8.20
CA LEU A 145 -18.98 -5.76 9.26
C LEU A 145 -18.08 -6.90 8.74
N LEU A 146 -18.64 -7.84 7.97
CA LEU A 146 -17.89 -8.94 7.39
C LEU A 146 -16.82 -8.45 6.41
N SER A 147 -17.14 -7.44 5.59
CA SER A 147 -16.19 -6.80 4.69
C SER A 147 -15.07 -6.09 5.43
N ALA A 148 -15.38 -5.39 6.53
CA ALA A 148 -14.39 -4.78 7.40
C ALA A 148 -13.46 -5.83 8.04
N LEU A 149 -14.02 -6.94 8.55
CA LEU A 149 -13.24 -8.06 9.08
C LEU A 149 -12.32 -8.67 8.00
N GLY A 150 -12.83 -8.87 6.78
CA GLY A 150 -12.05 -9.32 5.63
C GLY A 150 -10.91 -8.37 5.28
N GLY A 151 -11.17 -7.06 5.30
CA GLY A 151 -10.15 -6.03 5.09
C GLY A 151 -9.05 -6.04 6.16
N ILE A 152 -9.40 -6.22 7.44
CA ILE A 152 -8.43 -6.37 8.53
C ILE A 152 -7.60 -7.65 8.34
N TRP A 153 -8.24 -8.77 7.99
CA TRP A 153 -7.56 -10.03 7.75
C TRP A 153 -6.58 -9.92 6.57
N LEU A 154 -7.03 -9.42 5.42
CA LEU A 154 -6.19 -9.25 4.23
C LEU A 154 -5.03 -8.29 4.49
N SER A 155 -5.28 -7.20 5.21
CA SER A 155 -4.23 -6.27 5.60
C SER A 155 -3.17 -6.92 6.50
N ARG A 156 -3.54 -7.85 7.38
CA ARG A 156 -2.61 -8.56 8.26
C ARG A 156 -1.83 -9.64 7.52
N THR A 157 -2.47 -10.33 6.60
CA THR A 157 -1.88 -11.47 5.88
C THR A 157 -1.00 -11.04 4.71
N VAL A 158 -1.39 -10.00 3.97
CA VAL A 158 -0.72 -9.63 2.70
C VAL A 158 0.05 -8.32 2.81
N VAL A 159 -0.60 -7.27 3.32
CA VAL A 159 -0.01 -5.92 3.33
C VAL A 159 1.09 -5.80 4.39
N ALA A 160 0.88 -6.41 5.57
CA ALA A 160 1.82 -6.29 6.68
C ALA A 160 3.18 -6.97 6.41
N PRO A 161 3.27 -8.21 5.90
CA PRO A 161 4.58 -8.83 5.63
C PRO A 161 5.37 -8.08 4.55
N VAL A 162 4.70 -7.54 3.53
CA VAL A 162 5.36 -6.72 2.50
C VAL A 162 5.88 -5.41 3.07
N ALA A 163 5.10 -4.74 3.92
CA ALA A 163 5.52 -3.51 4.58
C ALA A 163 6.69 -3.75 5.55
N ASP A 164 6.69 -4.88 6.26
CA ASP A 164 7.79 -5.29 7.14
C ASP A 164 9.07 -5.59 6.34
N LEU A 165 8.97 -6.35 5.25
CA LEU A 165 10.10 -6.58 4.34
C LEU A 165 10.67 -5.26 3.81
N ALA A 166 9.82 -4.34 3.35
CA ALA A 166 10.25 -3.04 2.86
C ALA A 166 10.90 -2.18 3.95
N ALA A 167 10.48 -2.29 5.21
CA ALA A 167 11.10 -1.60 6.34
C ALA A 167 12.48 -2.19 6.64
N LYS A 168 12.60 -3.52 6.67
CA LYS A 168 13.87 -4.22 6.93
C LYS A 168 14.89 -3.97 5.82
N VAL A 169 14.48 -3.96 4.55
CA VAL A 169 15.37 -3.65 3.41
C VAL A 169 15.89 -2.21 3.47
N ARG A 170 15.07 -1.23 3.87
CA ARG A 170 15.44 0.19 3.88
C ARG A 170 16.63 0.51 4.78
N HIS A 171 16.81 -0.25 5.85
CA HIS A 171 17.84 -0.02 6.86
C HIS A 171 19.01 -1.00 6.76
N ARG A 172 19.04 -1.86 5.72
CA ARG A 172 20.04 -2.91 5.58
C ARG A 172 21.29 -2.40 4.86
N SER A 173 22.45 -2.55 5.49
CA SER A 173 23.76 -2.34 4.85
C SER A 173 24.20 -3.63 4.12
N PRO A 174 25.06 -3.55 3.08
CA PRO A 174 25.68 -4.72 2.47
C PRO A 174 26.51 -5.57 3.46
N ASP A 175 26.92 -4.97 4.58
CA ASP A 175 27.68 -5.62 5.64
C ASP A 175 26.79 -6.39 6.65
N ASP A 176 25.47 -6.21 6.63
CA ASP A 176 24.53 -6.88 7.56
C ASP A 176 24.09 -8.25 7.01
N TRP A 177 25.02 -9.20 6.84
CA TRP A 177 24.76 -10.49 6.18
C TRP A 177 24.52 -11.67 7.15
N GLU A 178 24.86 -11.52 8.43
CA GLU A 178 24.80 -12.62 9.40
C GLU A 178 23.38 -13.19 9.60
N HIS A 179 22.36 -12.41 9.27
CA HIS A 179 20.95 -12.78 9.44
C HIS A 179 20.17 -12.57 8.12
N PRO A 180 20.07 -13.58 7.24
CA PRO A 180 19.33 -13.47 5.98
C PRO A 180 17.92 -12.93 6.19
N LEU A 181 17.48 -11.99 5.35
CA LEU A 181 16.11 -11.45 5.43
C LEU A 181 15.08 -12.56 5.26
N ALA A 182 15.38 -13.56 4.43
CA ALA A 182 14.51 -14.69 4.16
C ALA A 182 14.06 -15.47 5.41
N ASP A 183 14.90 -15.54 6.45
CA ASP A 183 14.62 -16.36 7.64
C ASP A 183 13.50 -15.75 8.50
N ASP A 184 13.26 -14.44 8.37
CA ASP A 184 12.21 -13.73 9.08
C ASP A 184 10.82 -13.89 8.44
N PHE A 185 10.74 -14.45 7.22
CA PHE A 185 9.49 -14.53 6.46
C PHE A 185 9.11 -15.99 6.15
N PRO A 186 7.82 -16.34 6.25
CA PRO A 186 7.36 -17.69 5.92
C PRO A 186 7.58 -18.02 4.45
N VAL A 187 7.63 -19.32 4.14
CA VAL A 187 7.74 -19.84 2.77
C VAL A 187 6.50 -19.43 1.98
N GLY A 188 6.68 -18.50 1.06
CA GLY A 188 5.64 -17.89 0.23
C GLY A 188 6.24 -16.79 -0.66
N GLU A 189 5.40 -15.97 -1.29
CA GLU A 189 5.80 -14.93 -2.24
C GLU A 189 6.70 -13.87 -1.58
N VAL A 190 6.37 -13.46 -0.35
CA VAL A 190 7.17 -12.49 0.41
C VAL A 190 8.52 -13.07 0.81
N GLY A 191 8.57 -14.34 1.22
CA GLY A 191 9.81 -15.04 1.53
C GLY A 191 10.69 -15.29 0.30
N GLU A 192 10.11 -15.54 -0.88
CA GLU A 192 10.89 -15.58 -2.14
C GLU A 192 11.48 -14.22 -2.49
N LEU A 193 10.70 -13.14 -2.32
CA LEU A 193 11.22 -11.78 -2.53
C LEU A 193 12.37 -11.46 -1.58
N ALA A 194 12.27 -11.84 -0.31
CA ALA A 194 13.36 -11.71 0.65
C ALA A 194 14.61 -12.48 0.20
N ARG A 195 14.47 -13.73 -0.27
CA ARG A 195 15.58 -14.52 -0.83
C ARG A 195 16.21 -13.88 -2.08
N VAL A 196 15.42 -13.24 -2.94
CA VAL A 196 15.94 -12.47 -4.08
C VAL A 196 16.79 -11.29 -3.60
N PHE A 197 16.33 -10.55 -2.59
CA PHE A 197 17.09 -9.45 -1.98
C PHE A 197 18.40 -9.94 -1.36
N ASP A 198 18.37 -11.02 -0.58
CA ASP A 198 19.59 -11.61 0.01
C ASP A 198 20.60 -11.99 -1.08
N ARG A 199 20.15 -12.62 -2.18
CA ARG A 199 21.02 -12.92 -3.34
C ARG A 199 21.59 -11.66 -3.98
N HIS A 200 20.83 -10.57 -4.04
CA HIS A 200 21.32 -9.32 -4.60
C HIS A 200 22.38 -8.66 -3.70
N LEU A 201 22.16 -8.65 -2.38
CA LEU A 201 23.12 -8.17 -1.39
C LEU A 201 24.44 -8.97 -1.46
N MET A 202 24.35 -10.30 -1.54
CA MET A 202 25.54 -11.15 -1.71
C MET A 202 26.32 -10.83 -2.99
N ARG A 203 25.64 -10.60 -4.12
CA ARG A 203 26.30 -10.22 -5.38
C ARG A 203 26.96 -8.85 -5.30
N MET A 204 26.30 -7.89 -4.66
CA MET A 204 26.82 -6.53 -4.51
C MET A 204 28.06 -6.54 -3.61
N ARG A 205 28.04 -7.30 -2.52
CA ARG A 205 29.21 -7.53 -1.68
C ARG A 205 30.36 -8.16 -2.45
N ALA A 206 30.12 -9.26 -3.17
CA ALA A 206 31.15 -9.90 -3.98
C ALA A 206 31.72 -8.98 -5.07
N PHE A 207 30.91 -8.03 -5.57
CA PHE A 207 31.40 -6.97 -6.45
C PHE A 207 32.31 -5.98 -5.72
N ILE A 208 31.91 -5.48 -4.55
CA ILE A 208 32.72 -4.56 -3.72
C ILE A 208 34.04 -5.22 -3.29
N GLU A 209 34.02 -6.48 -2.84
CA GLU A 209 35.24 -7.20 -2.44
C GLU A 209 36.22 -7.38 -3.60
N ARG A 210 35.71 -7.65 -4.81
CA ARG A 210 36.56 -7.73 -6.01
C ARG A 210 37.15 -6.37 -6.38
N GLU A 211 36.38 -5.30 -6.29
CA GLU A 211 36.87 -3.95 -6.58
C GLU A 211 37.98 -3.54 -5.59
N ARG A 212 37.84 -3.92 -4.32
CA ARG A 212 38.87 -3.72 -3.29
C ARG A 212 40.15 -4.49 -3.60
N ALA A 213 40.02 -5.79 -3.91
CA ALA A 213 41.17 -6.62 -4.26
C ALA A 213 41.89 -6.08 -5.50
N PHE A 214 41.13 -5.74 -6.55
CA PHE A 214 41.66 -5.17 -7.78
C PHE A 214 42.38 -3.84 -7.55
N SER A 215 41.79 -2.94 -6.76
CA SER A 215 42.42 -1.66 -6.41
C SER A 215 43.72 -1.86 -5.64
N ALA A 216 43.72 -2.76 -4.66
CA ALA A 216 44.93 -3.09 -3.88
C ALA A 216 46.04 -3.67 -4.78
N ASP A 217 45.70 -4.62 -5.65
CA ASP A 217 46.65 -5.26 -6.56
C ASP A 217 47.27 -4.24 -7.52
N ILE A 218 46.45 -3.38 -8.16
CA ILE A 218 46.94 -2.31 -9.04
C ILE A 218 47.87 -1.35 -8.29
N SER A 219 47.53 -0.99 -7.06
CA SER A 219 48.35 -0.10 -6.24
C SER A 219 49.76 -0.64 -6.03
N HIS A 220 49.85 -1.95 -5.76
CA HIS A 220 51.12 -2.62 -5.53
C HIS A 220 51.96 -2.73 -6.79
N GLU A 221 51.34 -3.10 -7.91
CA GLU A 221 52.03 -3.21 -9.21
C GLU A 221 52.52 -1.84 -9.70
N LEU A 222 51.70 -0.78 -9.56
CA LEU A 222 52.09 0.58 -9.94
C LEU A 222 53.22 1.12 -9.06
N ARG A 223 53.17 0.91 -7.74
CA ARG A 223 54.23 1.35 -6.82
C ARG A 223 55.57 0.68 -7.15
N THR A 224 55.54 -0.62 -7.45
CA THR A 224 56.74 -1.37 -7.82
C THR A 224 57.32 -0.87 -9.14
N ALA A 225 56.48 -0.67 -10.17
CA ALA A 225 56.92 -0.13 -11.45
C ALA A 225 57.49 1.30 -11.33
N LEU A 226 56.86 2.17 -10.53
CA LEU A 226 57.36 3.53 -10.28
C LEU A 226 58.67 3.54 -9.49
N ALA A 227 58.83 2.67 -8.49
CA ALA A 227 60.09 2.55 -7.74
C ALA A 227 61.26 2.15 -8.64
N VAL A 228 61.04 1.25 -9.61
CA VAL A 228 62.05 0.88 -10.60
C VAL A 228 62.41 2.06 -11.50
N ILE A 229 61.42 2.85 -11.94
CA ILE A 229 61.66 4.06 -12.74
C ILE A 229 62.48 5.07 -11.95
N LEU A 230 62.07 5.38 -10.71
CA LEU A 230 62.80 6.33 -9.85
C LEU A 230 64.25 5.87 -9.62
N SER A 231 64.47 4.63 -9.22
CA SER A 231 65.82 4.10 -8.98
C SER A 231 66.69 4.15 -10.24
N SER A 232 66.12 3.82 -11.41
CA SER A 232 66.84 3.91 -12.68
C SER A 232 67.21 5.36 -13.02
N THR A 233 66.31 6.32 -12.77
CA THR A 233 66.61 7.74 -12.98
C THR A 233 67.64 8.29 -11.98
N GLU A 234 67.62 7.85 -10.73
CA GLU A 234 68.62 8.21 -9.71
C GLU A 234 70.01 7.70 -10.10
N VAL A 235 70.13 6.43 -10.50
CA VAL A 235 71.40 5.85 -10.97
C VAL A 235 71.93 6.56 -12.21
N LEU A 236 71.05 6.90 -13.16
CA LEU A 236 71.45 7.64 -14.36
C LEU A 236 71.93 9.06 -14.04
N LEU A 237 71.28 9.76 -13.10
CA LEU A 237 71.67 11.13 -12.73
C LEU A 237 73.04 11.21 -12.05
N ASP A 238 73.51 10.10 -11.45
CA ASP A 238 74.83 9.96 -10.83
C ASP A 238 75.96 9.71 -11.85
N ASP A 239 75.64 9.47 -13.15
CA ASP A 239 76.66 9.28 -14.19
C ASP A 239 77.21 10.63 -14.72
N ASP A 240 78.50 10.87 -14.44
CA ASP A 240 79.25 12.05 -14.88
C ASP A 240 79.46 12.15 -16.39
N LYS A 241 79.21 11.09 -17.16
CA LYS A 241 79.36 11.09 -18.63
C LYS A 241 78.18 11.71 -19.37
N LEU A 242 77.08 12.01 -18.69
CA LEU A 242 75.89 12.60 -19.29
C LEU A 242 76.03 14.11 -19.51
N SER A 243 75.58 14.59 -20.67
CA SER A 243 75.46 16.04 -20.92
C SER A 243 74.35 16.68 -20.08
N ASP A 244 74.46 18.00 -19.84
CA ASP A 244 73.45 18.77 -19.10
C ASP A 244 72.04 18.63 -19.69
N LYS A 245 71.93 18.56 -21.03
CA LYS A 245 70.65 18.32 -21.72
C LYS A 245 70.05 16.95 -21.43
N GLN A 246 70.89 15.92 -21.24
CA GLN A 246 70.43 14.57 -20.87
C GLN A 246 70.00 14.53 -19.40
N LYS A 247 70.81 15.10 -18.49
CA LYS A 247 70.46 15.23 -17.06
C LYS A 247 69.13 15.97 -16.87
N ALA A 248 68.91 17.08 -17.59
CA ALA A 248 67.64 17.82 -17.56
C ALA A 248 66.43 16.99 -18.02
N ARG A 249 66.58 16.12 -19.03
CA ARG A 249 65.51 15.21 -19.48
C ARG A 249 65.22 14.13 -18.46
N ILE A 250 66.24 13.51 -17.87
CA ILE A 250 66.10 12.46 -16.85
C ILE A 250 65.43 13.03 -15.60
N SER A 251 65.84 14.22 -15.12
CA SER A 251 65.18 14.91 -14.00
C SER A 251 63.71 15.26 -14.28
N ARG A 252 63.32 15.44 -15.56
CA ARG A 252 61.89 15.62 -15.91
C ARG A 252 61.11 14.31 -15.82
N ILE A 253 61.73 13.18 -16.15
CA ILE A 253 61.14 11.83 -15.98
C ILE A 253 61.01 11.49 -14.50
N GLU A 254 62.06 11.74 -13.70
CA GLU A 254 62.05 11.52 -12.26
C GLU A 254 60.90 12.29 -11.59
N ARG A 255 60.75 13.60 -11.89
CA ARG A 255 59.64 14.41 -11.38
C ARG A 255 58.27 13.85 -11.78
N ALA A 256 58.08 13.52 -13.06
CA ALA A 256 56.81 12.96 -13.52
C ALA A 256 56.47 11.62 -12.84
N ALA A 257 57.48 10.77 -12.60
CA ALA A 257 57.30 9.51 -11.88
C ALA A 257 56.96 9.73 -10.40
N ARG A 258 57.56 10.75 -9.75
CA ARG A 258 57.24 11.14 -8.37
C ARG A 258 55.83 11.71 -8.27
N ASP A 259 55.43 12.60 -9.19
CA ASP A 259 54.07 13.14 -9.27
C ASP A 259 53.01 12.02 -9.44
N MET A 260 53.31 11.02 -10.29
CA MET A 260 52.43 9.85 -10.46
C MET A 260 52.32 9.00 -9.19
N ALA A 261 53.40 8.84 -8.43
CA ALA A 261 53.39 8.10 -7.17
C ALA A 261 52.55 8.81 -6.10
N GLU A 262 52.68 10.15 -6.01
CA GLU A 262 51.89 10.98 -5.11
C GLU A 262 50.40 10.97 -5.48
N LEU A 263 50.05 11.17 -6.75
CA LEU A 263 48.67 11.10 -7.25
C LEU A 263 48.06 9.72 -7.03
N GLY A 264 48.80 8.64 -7.30
CA GLY A 264 48.35 7.28 -7.06
C GLY A 264 48.05 7.04 -5.58
N THR A 265 48.92 7.52 -4.69
CA THR A 265 48.70 7.43 -3.24
C THR A 265 47.46 8.20 -2.81
N ALA A 266 47.26 9.42 -3.33
CA ALA A 266 46.08 10.25 -3.01
C ALA A 266 44.76 9.62 -3.51
N LEU A 267 44.74 9.06 -4.71
CA LEU A 267 43.54 8.38 -5.27
C LEU A 267 43.13 7.16 -4.44
N LEU A 268 44.11 6.36 -4.01
CA LEU A 268 43.86 5.19 -3.16
C LEU A 268 43.36 5.56 -1.77
N LEU A 269 43.82 6.70 -1.26
CA LEU A 269 43.36 7.25 0.01
C LEU A 269 41.87 7.61 -0.07
N MET A 270 41.46 8.33 -1.12
CA MET A 270 40.05 8.72 -1.35
C MET A 270 39.15 7.49 -1.57
N ALA A 271 39.61 6.50 -2.33
CA ALA A 271 38.87 5.25 -2.54
C ALA A 271 38.66 4.46 -1.22
N ARG A 272 39.54 4.64 -0.22
CA ARG A 272 39.41 4.02 1.10
C ARG A 272 38.51 4.83 2.05
N GLU A 273 38.48 6.16 1.90
CA GLU A 273 37.68 7.10 2.71
C GLU A 273 36.16 6.86 2.58
N GLU A 274 35.64 6.68 1.35
CA GLU A 274 34.21 6.41 1.12
C GLU A 274 33.73 5.11 1.82
N HIS A 275 34.65 4.19 2.10
CA HIS A 275 34.32 2.87 2.63
C HIS A 275 34.66 2.67 4.12
N SER A 276 35.71 3.29 4.65
CA SER A 276 36.07 3.17 6.08
C SER A 276 35.08 3.91 6.99
N LEU A 277 34.53 5.03 6.50
CA LEU A 277 33.43 5.75 7.17
C LEU A 277 32.14 4.90 7.25
N ALA A 278 31.93 3.97 6.31
CA ALA A 278 30.77 3.07 6.30
C ALA A 278 30.94 1.86 7.24
N ALA A 279 32.18 1.46 7.56
CA ALA A 279 32.49 0.28 8.37
C ALA A 279 32.53 0.54 9.90
N GLY A 280 32.31 1.78 10.35
CA GLY A 280 32.22 2.11 11.78
C GLY A 280 33.49 1.88 12.60
N GLY A 281 34.63 1.62 11.95
CA GLY A 281 35.91 1.38 12.61
C GLY A 281 36.51 2.69 13.13
N GLY A 282 36.37 2.94 14.42
CA GLY A 282 37.15 3.98 15.09
C GLY A 282 38.56 3.49 15.41
N CYS A 283 39.58 4.33 15.21
CA CYS A 283 40.93 4.06 15.70
C CYS A 283 41.23 4.84 16.97
N VAL A 284 41.94 4.22 17.91
CA VAL A 284 42.45 4.91 19.10
C VAL A 284 43.66 5.73 18.68
N LEU A 285 43.55 7.06 18.70
CA LEU A 285 44.60 7.94 18.18
C LEU A 285 45.94 7.72 18.90
N ALA A 286 45.90 7.40 20.19
CA ALA A 286 47.09 7.18 21.00
C ALA A 286 47.94 5.99 20.52
N ASP A 287 47.33 4.94 19.97
CA ASP A 287 48.04 3.77 19.48
C ASP A 287 48.71 4.07 18.13
N VAL A 288 47.99 4.76 17.24
CA VAL A 288 48.52 5.15 15.92
C VAL A 288 49.72 6.08 16.07
N VAL A 289 49.61 7.12 16.91
CA VAL A 289 50.71 8.07 17.15
C VAL A 289 51.93 7.37 17.73
N ARG A 290 51.72 6.40 18.64
CA ARG A 290 52.83 5.64 19.24
C ARG A 290 53.55 4.77 18.20
N GLU A 291 52.79 4.10 17.33
CA GLU A 291 53.36 3.27 16.27
C GLU A 291 54.17 4.10 15.26
N VAL A 292 53.65 5.26 14.85
CA VAL A 292 54.36 6.19 13.95
C VAL A 292 55.65 6.71 14.58
N VAL A 293 55.60 7.11 15.85
CA VAL A 293 56.79 7.60 16.58
C VAL A 293 57.87 6.52 16.69
N GLU A 294 57.49 5.26 16.98
CA GLU A 294 58.46 4.16 16.99
C GLU A 294 59.00 3.83 15.59
N LYS A 295 58.17 3.83 14.54
CA LYS A 295 58.64 3.67 13.13
C LYS A 295 59.68 4.73 12.76
N GLN A 296 59.46 5.98 13.15
CA GLN A 296 60.34 7.11 12.80
C GLN A 296 61.50 7.32 13.77
N ARG A 297 61.60 6.53 14.85
CA ARG A 297 62.62 6.68 15.89
C ARG A 297 64.05 6.62 15.36
N HIS A 298 64.27 5.88 14.29
CA HIS A 298 65.57 5.79 13.62
C HIS A 298 66.08 7.16 13.10
N LEU A 299 65.19 8.11 12.76
CA LEU A 299 65.56 9.45 12.30
C LEU A 299 66.10 10.36 13.42
N LEU A 300 65.90 9.97 14.67
CA LEU A 300 66.36 10.65 15.89
C LEU A 300 67.73 10.14 16.36
N ALA A 301 68.23 9.04 15.79
CA ALA A 301 69.53 8.50 16.15
C ALA A 301 70.65 9.53 15.91
N GLY A 302 71.39 9.88 16.97
CA GLY A 302 72.53 10.80 16.90
C GLY A 302 72.19 12.30 16.98
N LYS A 303 70.92 12.67 17.20
CA LYS A 303 70.50 14.07 17.40
C LYS A 303 70.12 14.32 18.87
N PRO A 304 70.47 15.47 19.47
CA PRO A 304 70.10 15.79 20.86
C PRO A 304 68.65 16.27 20.96
N VAL A 305 67.70 15.45 20.50
CA VAL A 305 66.27 15.78 20.49
C VAL A 305 65.52 14.73 21.30
N ALA A 306 64.84 15.17 22.36
CA ALA A 306 63.93 14.34 23.13
C ALA A 306 62.50 14.54 22.59
N VAL A 307 61.80 13.44 22.31
CA VAL A 307 60.41 13.44 21.86
C VAL A 307 59.54 12.95 23.02
N GLU A 308 58.62 13.80 23.46
CA GLU A 308 57.60 13.46 24.46
C GLU A 308 56.23 13.45 23.76
N VAL A 309 55.54 12.31 23.83
CA VAL A 309 54.23 12.12 23.20
C VAL A 309 53.16 12.23 24.27
N GLN A 310 52.35 13.29 24.20
CA GLN A 310 51.18 13.46 25.06
C GLN A 310 49.92 13.22 24.23
N THR A 311 49.27 12.09 24.46
CA THR A 311 48.02 11.71 23.77
C THR A 311 46.94 11.37 24.77
N ASN A 312 45.67 11.62 24.40
CA ASN A 312 44.52 11.18 25.17
C ASN A 312 44.20 9.72 24.80
N PRO A 313 44.34 8.76 25.73
CA PRO A 313 44.14 7.33 25.44
C PRO A 313 42.68 6.97 25.12
N GLU A 314 41.71 7.84 25.41
CA GLU A 314 40.28 7.59 25.15
C GLU A 314 39.79 8.24 23.85
N LEU A 315 40.65 8.98 23.14
CA LEU A 315 40.24 9.65 21.91
C LEU A 315 40.16 8.67 20.74
N ILE A 316 38.93 8.32 20.37
CA ILE A 316 38.62 7.49 19.20
C ILE A 316 38.31 8.41 18.02
N LEU A 317 39.11 8.30 16.96
CA LEU A 317 38.83 8.95 15.69
C LEU A 317 38.02 8.01 14.80
N SER A 318 36.91 8.49 14.26
CA SER A 318 36.17 7.83 13.17
C SER A 318 36.91 7.99 11.84
N ALA A 319 38.16 7.54 11.80
CA ALA A 319 39.03 7.57 10.64
C ALA A 319 39.88 6.31 10.60
N ASP A 320 40.31 5.93 9.40
CA ASP A 320 41.16 4.76 9.19
C ASP A 320 42.57 4.98 9.76
N VAL A 321 43.13 3.98 10.44
CA VAL A 321 44.49 4.00 11.03
C VAL A 321 45.54 4.45 10.03
N GLY A 322 45.50 3.92 8.80
CA GLY A 322 46.54 4.24 7.82
C GLY A 322 46.41 5.63 7.19
N LEU A 323 45.31 6.35 7.40
CA LEU A 323 45.21 7.77 7.07
C LEU A 323 45.88 8.61 8.16
N VAL A 324 45.60 8.27 9.42
CA VAL A 324 46.18 8.93 10.60
C VAL A 324 47.70 8.73 10.66
N GLU A 325 48.23 7.63 10.10
CA GLU A 325 49.69 7.44 9.98
C GLU A 325 50.38 8.40 8.99
N ILE A 326 49.64 8.96 8.02
CA ILE A 326 50.19 9.77 6.93
C ILE A 326 50.00 11.28 7.16
N LEU A 327 48.93 11.68 7.86
CA LEU A 327 48.62 13.08 8.24
C LEU A 327 49.56 13.60 9.33
#